data_AF-A0A839Q8C7-F1
#
_entry.id   AF-A0A839Q8C7-F1
#
_cell.length_a   1.000
_cell.length_b   1.000
_cell.length_c   1.000
_cell.angle_alpha   90.00
_cell.angle_beta   90.00
_cell.angle_gamma   90.00
#
_symmetry.space_group_name_H-M   'P 1'
#
loop_
_entity.id
_entity.type
_entity.pdbx_description
1 polymer ?
#
loop_
_entity_poly.entity_id
_entity_poly.type
_entity_poly.pdbx_seq_one_letter_code
_entity_poly.pdbx_strand_id
1 'polypeptide(L)'
;MGANQKLQARYRAVELQRKRNEERARRDRANAVSAEEIRAILHRVGAVDTWERKRFDHAAESIRADAVKRRSGHFRGLQTVVEQMRGRGQTLAQIAELTGVDLREIQTALRRARSGDTSRQNSSASTGARRRPDVGSPGVDPRPDDAVDESLSSGTGAYDPTRCIRCDAAMLDEDAAPRRGRRRLYCSDQCRRDASAARNAAQRYGAPIRVIQVPKAANSRKRPAETSEPHQTVAPMDAAASVLDDGEALCGLLARVAEQARLKNLDRATLTAARELSNAVHPHRDW
;
A
#
# COMPACT_ATOMS: atom_id res chain seq x y z
N MET A 1 -25.82 80.54 -13.78
CA MET A 1 -26.25 79.13 -13.69
C MET A 1 -27.71 79.07 -13.23
N GLY A 2 -28.64 78.76 -14.12
CA GLY A 2 -30.08 78.73 -13.82
C GLY A 2 -30.47 77.61 -12.87
N ALA A 3 -31.52 77.79 -12.08
CA ALA A 3 -32.00 76.81 -11.09
C ALA A 3 -32.24 75.41 -11.68
N ASN A 4 -32.67 75.34 -12.95
CA ASN A 4 -32.91 74.09 -13.68
C ASN A 4 -31.61 73.29 -13.93
N GLN A 5 -30.49 73.96 -14.25
CA GLN A 5 -29.18 73.30 -14.42
C GLN A 5 -28.67 72.70 -13.11
N LYS A 6 -28.89 73.37 -11.96
CA LYS A 6 -28.52 72.83 -10.64
C LYS A 6 -29.33 71.56 -10.31
N LEU A 7 -30.61 71.56 -10.66
CA LEU A 7 -31.49 70.42 -10.46
C LEU A 7 -31.05 69.22 -11.31
N GLN A 8 -30.75 69.45 -12.59
CA GLN A 8 -30.19 68.42 -13.49
C GLN A 8 -28.85 67.86 -13.02
N ALA A 9 -27.95 68.71 -12.49
CA ALA A 9 -26.67 68.27 -11.94
C ALA A 9 -26.86 67.35 -10.71
N ARG A 10 -27.83 67.65 -9.85
CA ARG A 10 -28.19 66.80 -8.70
C ARG A 10 -28.73 65.44 -9.14
N TYR A 11 -29.62 65.40 -10.14
CA TYR A 11 -30.11 64.14 -10.68
C TYR A 11 -28.99 63.26 -11.22
N ARG A 12 -28.06 63.83 -12.01
CA ARG A 12 -26.90 63.10 -12.53
C ARG A 12 -26.00 62.57 -11.41
N ALA A 13 -25.77 63.35 -10.36
CA ALA A 13 -24.96 62.93 -9.22
C ALA A 13 -25.61 61.73 -8.48
N VAL A 14 -26.93 61.77 -8.27
CA VAL A 14 -27.68 60.67 -7.63
C VAL A 14 -27.65 59.42 -8.51
N GLU A 15 -27.83 59.54 -9.82
CA GLU A 15 -27.75 58.41 -10.75
C GLU A 15 -26.35 57.78 -10.78
N LEU A 16 -25.28 58.59 -10.78
CA LEU A 16 -23.90 58.10 -10.70
C LEU A 16 -23.66 57.35 -9.38
N GLN A 17 -24.17 57.87 -8.27
CA GLN A 17 -24.08 57.21 -6.97
C GLN A 17 -24.86 55.89 -6.96
N ARG A 18 -26.06 55.86 -7.56
CA ARG A 18 -26.85 54.64 -7.70
C ARG A 18 -26.10 53.57 -8.50
N LYS A 19 -25.54 53.93 -9.66
CA LYS A 19 -24.72 53.02 -10.47
C LYS A 19 -23.52 52.46 -9.71
N ARG A 20 -22.79 53.31 -8.98
CA ARG A 20 -21.66 52.86 -8.13
C ARG A 20 -22.11 51.91 -7.02
N ASN A 21 -23.26 52.17 -6.39
CA ASN A 21 -23.82 51.30 -5.38
C ASN A 21 -24.28 49.95 -5.97
N GLU A 22 -24.90 49.96 -7.15
CA GLU A 22 -25.29 48.74 -7.88
C GLU A 22 -24.06 47.90 -8.27
N GLU A 23 -22.99 48.54 -8.74
CA GLU A 23 -21.72 47.85 -9.05
C GLU A 23 -21.07 47.25 -7.80
N ARG A 24 -21.10 47.97 -6.67
CA ARG A 24 -20.62 47.44 -5.38
C ARG A 24 -21.44 46.21 -4.96
N ALA A 25 -22.78 46.33 -4.97
CA ALA A 25 -23.66 45.22 -4.63
C ALA A 25 -23.51 44.00 -5.57
N ARG A 26 -23.15 44.21 -6.83
CA ARG A 26 -22.81 43.12 -7.76
C ARG A 26 -21.51 42.42 -7.36
N ARG A 27 -20.47 43.20 -7.04
CA ARG A 27 -19.18 42.66 -6.57
C ARG A 27 -19.33 41.92 -5.25
N ASP A 28 -20.09 42.47 -4.30
CA ASP A 28 -20.28 41.86 -2.99
C ASP A 28 -21.00 40.50 -3.12
N ARG A 29 -21.99 40.40 -4.01
CA ARG A 29 -22.66 39.13 -4.32
C ARG A 29 -21.70 38.11 -4.95
N ALA A 30 -20.89 38.52 -5.93
CA ALA A 30 -19.89 37.64 -6.53
C ALA A 30 -18.85 37.16 -5.50
N ASN A 31 -18.37 38.08 -4.66
CA ASN A 31 -17.41 37.77 -3.60
C ASN A 31 -17.99 36.83 -2.55
N ALA A 32 -19.28 36.93 -2.22
CA ALA A 32 -19.94 36.02 -1.29
C ALA A 32 -19.94 34.58 -1.82
N VAL A 33 -20.25 34.39 -3.11
CA VAL A 33 -20.19 33.07 -3.77
C VAL A 33 -18.76 32.53 -3.75
N SER A 34 -17.77 33.34 -4.14
CA SER A 34 -16.36 32.92 -4.10
C SER A 34 -15.90 32.57 -2.68
N ALA A 35 -16.38 33.28 -1.65
CA ALA A 35 -16.04 33.00 -0.26
C ALA A 35 -16.64 31.68 0.24
N GLU A 36 -17.82 31.29 -0.24
CA GLU A 36 -18.39 29.95 0.00
C GLU A 36 -17.55 28.86 -0.68
N GLU A 37 -17.13 29.09 -1.92
CA GLU A 37 -16.28 28.15 -2.65
C GLU A 37 -14.92 27.95 -1.96
N ILE A 38 -14.27 29.04 -1.53
CA ILE A 38 -13.01 28.98 -0.77
C ILE A 38 -13.20 28.17 0.51
N ARG A 39 -14.27 28.40 1.29
CA ARG A 39 -14.56 27.62 2.49
C ARG A 39 -14.74 26.14 2.17
N ALA A 40 -15.47 25.80 1.10
CA ALA A 40 -15.66 24.41 0.68
C ALA A 40 -14.34 23.74 0.23
N ILE A 41 -13.44 24.47 -0.41
CA ILE A 41 -12.10 23.96 -0.77
C ILE A 41 -11.28 23.71 0.49
N LEU A 42 -11.22 24.66 1.42
CA LEU A 42 -10.47 24.51 2.67
C LEU A 42 -10.99 23.33 3.52
N HIS A 43 -12.30 23.12 3.56
CA HIS A 43 -12.88 21.94 4.21
C HIS A 43 -12.44 20.63 3.56
N ARG A 44 -12.36 20.57 2.22
CA ARG A 44 -11.86 19.39 1.50
C ARG A 44 -10.38 19.13 1.78
N VAL A 45 -9.55 20.18 1.81
CA VAL A 45 -8.13 20.07 2.19
C VAL A 45 -8.00 19.54 3.62
N GLY A 46 -8.70 20.13 4.59
CA GLY A 46 -8.65 19.66 5.98
C GLY A 46 -9.14 18.22 6.16
N ALA A 47 -10.07 17.75 5.32
CA ALA A 47 -10.48 16.35 5.29
C ALA A 47 -9.35 15.42 4.81
N VAL A 48 -8.58 15.84 3.80
CA VAL A 48 -7.39 15.11 3.33
C VAL A 48 -6.32 15.07 4.41
N ASP A 49 -6.01 16.20 5.06
CA ASP A 49 -5.01 16.27 6.14
C ASP A 49 -5.39 15.34 7.31
N THR A 50 -6.68 15.32 7.66
CA THR A 50 -7.20 14.43 8.71
C THR A 50 -7.08 12.96 8.30
N TRP A 51 -7.38 12.64 7.03
CA TRP A 51 -7.22 11.29 6.49
C TRP A 51 -5.75 10.85 6.50
N GLU A 52 -4.84 11.73 6.10
CA GLU A 52 -3.39 11.48 6.08
C GLU A 52 -2.87 11.17 7.49
N ARG A 53 -3.18 12.02 8.47
CA ARG A 53 -2.78 11.80 9.88
C ARG A 53 -3.29 10.47 10.41
N LYS A 54 -4.59 10.18 10.25
CA LYS A 54 -5.18 8.90 10.67
C LYS A 54 -4.48 7.71 10.04
N ARG A 55 -4.06 7.82 8.79
CA ARG A 55 -3.39 6.74 8.07
C ARG A 55 -1.96 6.53 8.57
N PHE A 56 -1.23 7.61 8.87
CA PHE A 56 0.07 7.52 9.52
C PHE A 56 -0.03 6.93 10.93
N ASP A 57 -0.97 7.37 11.75
CA ASP A 57 -1.18 6.84 13.10
C ASP A 57 -1.48 5.33 13.05
N HIS A 58 -2.35 4.91 12.13
CA HIS A 58 -2.67 3.50 11.93
C HIS A 58 -1.45 2.69 11.47
N ALA A 59 -0.66 3.23 10.52
CA ALA A 59 0.55 2.57 10.05
C ALA A 59 1.60 2.46 11.17
N ALA A 60 1.82 3.53 11.95
CA ALA A 60 2.73 3.54 13.09
C ALA A 60 2.30 2.50 14.14
N GLU A 61 1.01 2.42 14.46
CA GLU A 61 0.49 1.42 15.39
C GLU A 61 0.67 -0.02 14.87
N SER A 62 0.39 -0.24 13.58
CA SER A 62 0.61 -1.55 12.96
C SER A 62 2.08 -1.98 12.99
N ILE A 63 3.01 -1.06 12.72
CA ILE A 63 4.45 -1.30 12.80
C ILE A 63 4.87 -1.60 14.24
N ARG A 64 4.38 -0.83 15.23
CA ARG A 64 4.66 -1.08 16.64
C ARG A 64 4.17 -2.46 17.08
N ALA A 65 2.95 -2.84 16.70
CA ALA A 65 2.38 -4.14 17.00
C ALA A 65 3.18 -5.29 16.37
N ASP A 66 3.60 -5.15 15.09
CA ASP A 66 4.44 -6.15 14.42
C ASP A 66 5.82 -6.27 15.10
N ALA A 67 6.44 -5.13 15.46
CA ALA A 67 7.71 -5.12 16.17
C ALA A 67 7.62 -5.80 17.55
N VAL A 68 6.52 -5.60 18.29
CA VAL A 68 6.26 -6.31 19.55
C VAL A 68 6.11 -7.82 19.31
N LYS A 69 5.36 -8.22 18.29
CA LYS A 69 5.17 -9.63 17.93
C LYS A 69 6.48 -10.32 17.53
N ARG A 70 7.34 -9.65 16.77
CA ARG A 70 8.66 -10.18 16.41
C ARG A 70 9.55 -10.33 17.64
N ARG A 71 9.62 -9.28 18.48
CA ARG A 71 10.41 -9.31 19.72
C ARG A 71 9.96 -10.43 20.66
N SER A 72 8.65 -10.65 20.83
CA SER A 72 8.15 -11.76 21.66
C SER A 72 8.52 -13.13 21.09
N GLY A 73 8.53 -13.30 19.77
CA GLY A 73 9.04 -14.50 19.12
C GLY A 73 10.52 -14.77 19.45
N HIS A 74 11.37 -13.74 19.36
CA HIS A 74 12.79 -13.85 19.72
C HIS A 74 12.99 -14.13 21.21
N PHE A 75 12.23 -13.47 22.09
CA PHE A 75 12.29 -13.72 23.53
C PHE A 75 11.90 -15.14 23.91
N ARG A 76 10.87 -15.71 23.27
CA ARG A 76 10.50 -17.13 23.45
C ARG A 76 11.63 -18.06 23.00
N GLY A 77 12.22 -17.78 21.84
CA GLY A 77 13.38 -18.53 21.35
C GLY A 77 14.57 -18.48 22.33
N LEU A 78 14.88 -17.29 22.86
CA LEU A 78 15.91 -17.10 23.88
C LEU A 78 15.61 -17.91 25.15
N GLN A 79 14.38 -17.85 25.68
CA GLN A 79 13.99 -18.65 26.84
C GLN A 79 14.21 -20.14 26.61
N THR A 80 13.75 -20.66 25.46
CA THR A 80 13.92 -22.07 25.11
C THR A 80 15.40 -22.49 25.06
N VAL A 81 16.27 -21.70 24.43
CA VAL A 81 17.71 -22.02 24.34
C VAL A 81 18.37 -21.97 25.72
N VAL A 82 18.08 -20.94 26.53
CA VAL A 82 18.62 -20.83 27.88
C VAL A 82 18.15 -22.00 28.76
N GLU A 83 16.87 -22.39 28.67
CA GLU A 83 16.33 -23.53 29.42
C GLU A 83 16.97 -24.85 29.00
N GLN A 84 17.22 -25.07 27.71
CA GLN A 84 17.95 -26.24 27.22
C GLN A 84 19.38 -26.29 27.76
N MET A 85 20.10 -25.16 27.78
CA MET A 85 21.45 -25.11 28.36
C MET A 85 21.42 -25.37 29.87
N ARG A 86 20.43 -24.82 30.58
CA ARG A 86 20.23 -25.10 32.01
C ARG A 86 19.88 -26.56 32.28
N GLY A 87 19.09 -27.19 31.41
CA GLY A 87 18.79 -28.62 31.48
C GLY A 87 20.02 -29.52 31.32
N ARG A 88 21.08 -29.01 30.67
CA ARG A 88 22.40 -29.65 30.58
C ARG A 88 23.33 -29.30 31.75
N GLY A 89 22.84 -28.60 32.77
CA GLY A 89 23.59 -28.25 33.98
C GLY A 89 24.34 -26.91 33.91
N GLN A 90 24.19 -26.13 32.84
CA GLN A 90 24.86 -24.82 32.76
C GLN A 90 24.18 -23.77 33.64
N THR A 91 24.97 -22.99 34.37
CA THR A 91 24.50 -21.80 35.11
C THR A 91 24.38 -20.60 34.16
N LEU A 92 23.59 -19.58 34.53
CA LEU A 92 23.49 -18.36 33.72
C LEU A 92 24.83 -17.64 33.55
N ALA A 93 25.73 -17.71 34.55
CA ALA A 93 27.07 -17.14 34.45
C ALA A 93 27.94 -17.87 33.42
N GLN A 94 27.89 -19.21 33.40
CA GLN A 94 28.58 -20.00 32.38
C GLN A 94 27.98 -19.80 30.99
N ILE A 95 26.65 -19.64 30.88
CA ILE A 95 26.00 -19.31 29.60
C ILE A 95 26.46 -17.93 29.11
N ALA A 96 26.55 -16.93 30.00
CA ALA A 96 27.08 -15.61 29.68
C ALA A 96 28.52 -15.68 29.15
N GLU A 97 29.39 -16.39 29.87
CA GLU A 97 30.79 -16.60 29.49
C GLU A 97 30.93 -17.33 28.14
N LEU A 98 30.14 -18.40 27.92
CA LEU A 98 30.16 -19.17 26.67
C LEU A 98 29.63 -18.40 25.46
N THR A 99 28.67 -17.50 25.66
CA THR A 99 28.03 -16.73 24.57
C THR A 99 28.68 -15.37 24.34
N GLY A 100 29.52 -14.91 25.26
CA GLY A 100 30.08 -13.56 25.25
C GLY A 100 29.05 -12.45 25.51
N VAL A 101 27.86 -12.80 26.02
CA VAL A 101 26.79 -11.85 26.33
C VAL A 101 26.75 -11.61 27.83
N ASP A 102 26.62 -10.34 28.24
CA ASP A 102 26.59 -9.98 29.66
C ASP A 102 25.48 -10.71 30.44
N LEU A 103 25.83 -11.22 31.62
CA LEU A 103 24.87 -11.89 32.50
C LEU A 103 23.64 -11.00 32.80
N ARG A 104 23.87 -9.69 32.99
CA ARG A 104 22.79 -8.72 33.25
C ARG A 104 21.88 -8.55 32.03
N GLU A 105 22.43 -8.63 30.83
CA GLU A 105 21.66 -8.54 29.59
C GLU A 105 20.77 -9.77 29.41
N ILE A 106 21.33 -10.97 29.59
CA ILE A 106 20.57 -12.24 29.56
C ILE A 106 19.43 -12.19 30.59
N GLN A 107 19.71 -11.81 31.84
CA GLN A 107 18.70 -11.70 32.88
C GLN A 107 17.60 -10.68 32.54
N THR A 108 17.98 -9.54 31.95
CA THR A 108 17.04 -8.49 31.58
C THR A 108 16.17 -8.92 30.39
N ALA A 109 16.75 -9.59 29.39
CA ALA A 109 15.99 -10.17 28.29
C ALA A 109 15.01 -11.24 28.78
N LEU A 110 15.42 -12.13 29.69
CA LEU A 110 14.54 -13.13 30.30
C LEU A 110 13.45 -12.52 31.19
N ARG A 111 13.70 -11.37 31.85
CA ARG A 111 12.66 -10.62 32.56
C ARG A 111 11.63 -10.03 31.58
N ARG A 112 12.08 -9.37 30.51
CA ARG A 112 11.21 -8.83 29.46
C ARG A 112 10.37 -9.91 28.79
N ALA A 113 10.96 -11.09 28.56
CA ALA A 113 10.27 -12.25 28.02
C ALA A 113 9.09 -12.69 28.90
N ARG A 114 9.28 -12.73 30.23
CA ARG A 114 8.23 -13.10 31.20
C ARG A 114 7.13 -12.05 31.33
N SER A 115 7.47 -10.77 31.26
CA SER A 115 6.48 -9.68 31.32
C SER A 115 5.57 -9.61 30.07
N GLY A 116 6.02 -10.14 28.94
CA GLY A 116 5.21 -10.24 27.72
C GLY A 116 4.05 -11.24 27.83
N ASP A 117 4.21 -12.30 28.63
CA ASP A 117 3.18 -13.33 28.82
C ASP A 117 2.12 -12.91 29.84
N THR A 118 2.48 -12.16 30.89
CA THR A 118 1.51 -11.66 31.89
C THR A 118 0.56 -10.60 31.33
N SER A 119 1.03 -9.73 30.41
CA SER A 119 0.15 -8.77 29.73
C SER A 119 -0.92 -9.48 28.87
N ARG A 120 -0.58 -10.63 28.28
CA ARG A 120 -1.50 -11.41 27.43
C ARG A 120 -2.54 -12.17 28.24
N GLN A 121 -2.20 -12.64 29.45
CA GLN A 121 -3.15 -13.29 30.38
C GLN A 121 -4.13 -12.27 31.02
N ASN A 122 -3.64 -11.07 31.36
CA ASN A 122 -4.50 -10.03 31.95
C ASN A 122 -5.42 -9.35 30.91
N SER A 123 -5.10 -9.41 29.61
CA SER A 123 -5.97 -8.86 28.56
C SER A 123 -7.25 -9.69 28.31
N SER A 124 -7.25 -10.96 28.72
CA SER A 124 -8.44 -11.83 28.70
C SER A 124 -9.39 -11.62 29.89
N ALA A 125 -9.01 -10.78 30.87
CA ALA A 125 -9.72 -10.61 32.14
C ALA A 125 -10.20 -9.17 32.40
N SER A 126 -10.36 -8.33 31.38
CA SER A 126 -10.84 -6.95 31.59
C SER A 126 -11.80 -6.49 30.50
N THR A 127 -13.01 -7.04 30.53
CA THR A 127 -14.19 -6.31 30.09
C THR A 127 -14.82 -5.70 31.35
N GLY A 128 -14.62 -4.40 31.57
CA GLY A 128 -15.38 -3.64 32.56
C GLY A 128 -14.56 -2.81 33.53
N ALA A 129 -14.29 -1.55 33.17
CA ALA A 129 -14.47 -0.40 34.05
C ALA A 129 -14.28 0.90 33.26
N ARG A 130 -15.24 1.81 33.43
CA ARG A 130 -15.32 3.14 32.83
C ARG A 130 -14.60 4.19 33.70
N ARG A 131 -14.24 5.31 33.03
CA ARG A 131 -14.10 6.71 33.52
C ARG A 131 -12.92 6.99 34.49
N ARG A 132 -12.27 8.16 34.49
CA ARG A 132 -12.12 9.35 33.61
C ARG A 132 -10.90 10.15 34.18
N PRO A 133 -10.53 11.34 33.65
CA PRO A 133 -9.14 11.79 33.54
C PRO A 133 -8.65 12.57 34.77
N ASP A 134 -7.33 12.72 34.90
CA ASP A 134 -6.74 13.79 35.70
C ASP A 134 -5.55 14.45 34.99
N VAL A 135 -5.36 15.72 35.35
CA VAL A 135 -4.70 16.84 34.66
C VAL A 135 -3.35 17.15 35.32
N GLY A 136 -2.33 17.46 34.49
CA GLY A 136 -1.13 18.27 34.82
C GLY A 136 -0.13 17.64 35.81
N SER A 137 1.19 17.74 35.68
CA SER A 137 2.09 18.65 34.96
C SER A 137 3.53 18.06 35.06
N PRO A 138 4.63 18.78 34.80
CA PRO A 138 5.41 18.76 33.57
C PRO A 138 6.80 18.11 33.72
N GLY A 139 7.50 17.92 32.59
CA GLY A 139 8.97 18.02 32.58
C GLY A 139 9.74 16.97 31.79
N VAL A 140 10.59 17.52 30.92
CA VAL A 140 11.91 17.04 30.49
C VAL A 140 11.97 16.46 29.06
N ASP A 141 12.34 17.35 28.14
CA ASP A 141 12.99 17.03 26.86
C ASP A 141 14.33 16.31 27.10
N PRO A 142 14.67 15.36 26.24
CA PRO A 142 15.98 15.43 25.59
C PRO A 142 15.87 15.28 24.06
N ARG A 143 16.49 16.24 23.37
CA ARG A 143 16.96 16.14 21.97
C ARG A 143 17.59 14.78 21.64
N PRO A 144 17.48 14.32 20.38
CA PRO A 144 18.50 13.49 19.76
C PRO A 144 19.30 14.30 18.74
N ASP A 145 20.57 14.56 19.03
CA ASP A 145 21.61 14.67 18.01
C ASP A 145 22.25 13.28 17.90
N ASP A 146 22.29 12.72 16.69
CA ASP A 146 23.47 12.10 16.06
C ASP A 146 23.10 11.10 14.96
N ALA A 147 23.32 11.60 13.73
CA ALA A 147 23.93 10.94 12.58
C ALA A 147 23.92 9.41 12.47
N VAL A 148 23.28 8.91 11.41
CA VAL A 148 23.71 7.68 10.73
C VAL A 148 23.70 7.88 9.21
N ASP A 149 24.89 8.24 8.72
CA ASP A 149 25.54 7.84 7.47
C ASP A 149 24.68 7.15 6.39
N GLU A 150 24.19 7.94 5.43
CA GLU A 150 23.73 7.45 4.13
C GLU A 150 24.93 7.08 3.25
N SER A 151 25.41 5.85 3.41
CA SER A 151 26.29 5.25 2.41
C SER A 151 25.46 4.65 1.27
N LEU A 152 25.08 5.50 0.31
CA LEU A 152 24.56 5.11 -1.00
C LEU A 152 25.70 4.50 -1.83
N SER A 153 25.93 3.18 -1.70
CA SER A 153 26.77 2.46 -2.66
C SER A 153 25.99 2.22 -3.95
N SER A 154 26.14 3.16 -4.89
CA SER A 154 25.99 2.89 -6.32
C SER A 154 27.08 1.92 -6.75
N GLY A 155 26.73 0.65 -6.87
CA GLY A 155 27.59 -0.39 -7.43
C GLY A 155 26.81 -1.19 -8.46
N THR A 156 27.34 -1.25 -9.67
CA THR A 156 27.04 -2.21 -10.75
C THR A 156 27.26 -3.65 -10.25
N GLY A 157 26.38 -4.13 -9.37
CA GLY A 157 26.49 -5.42 -8.72
C GLY A 157 25.72 -6.48 -9.49
N ALA A 158 26.44 -7.46 -10.05
CA ALA A 158 25.83 -8.71 -10.47
C ALA A 158 24.98 -9.27 -9.32
N TYR A 159 23.76 -9.71 -9.64
CA TYR A 159 22.81 -10.23 -8.65
C TYR A 159 23.44 -11.32 -7.79
N ASP A 160 23.66 -11.03 -6.51
CA ASP A 160 24.11 -11.99 -5.51
C ASP A 160 22.91 -12.81 -5.00
N PRO A 161 22.84 -14.12 -5.33
CA PRO A 161 21.71 -14.97 -4.96
C PRO A 161 21.65 -15.30 -3.46
N THR A 162 22.65 -14.92 -2.68
CA THR A 162 22.69 -15.12 -1.23
C THR A 162 22.12 -13.93 -0.46
N ARG A 163 21.86 -12.80 -1.12
CA ARG A 163 21.39 -11.55 -0.50
C ARG A 163 19.99 -11.16 -0.92
N CYS A 164 19.30 -10.48 0.00
CA CYS A 164 17.98 -9.93 -0.25
C CYS A 164 18.06 -8.76 -1.23
N ILE A 165 17.34 -8.82 -2.36
CA ILE A 165 17.31 -7.74 -3.37
C ILE A 165 16.88 -6.38 -2.79
N ARG A 166 16.15 -6.36 -1.66
CA ARG A 166 15.61 -5.12 -1.12
C ARG A 166 16.51 -4.43 -0.09
N CYS A 167 17.16 -5.21 0.76
CA CYS A 167 17.86 -4.70 1.95
C CYS A 167 19.25 -5.30 2.13
N ASP A 168 19.74 -6.06 1.15
CA ASP A 168 21.04 -6.73 1.13
C ASP A 168 21.35 -7.64 2.33
N ALA A 169 20.35 -7.94 3.15
CA ALA A 169 20.44 -8.90 4.23
C ALA A 169 20.80 -10.27 3.66
N ALA A 170 21.81 -10.91 4.25
CA ALA A 170 22.16 -12.30 3.95
C ALA A 170 20.94 -13.20 4.21
N MET A 171 20.52 -13.96 3.20
CA MET A 171 19.39 -14.88 3.26
C MET A 171 19.82 -16.33 3.48
N LEU A 172 21.11 -16.62 3.30
CA LEU A 172 21.72 -17.94 3.37
C LEU A 172 23.11 -17.83 4.02
N ASP A 173 23.54 -18.86 4.75
CA ASP A 173 24.96 -19.12 4.98
C ASP A 173 25.58 -19.55 3.64
N GLU A 174 26.82 -19.12 3.34
CA GLU A 174 27.50 -19.43 2.06
C GLU A 174 27.59 -20.95 1.78
N ASP A 175 27.57 -21.78 2.83
CA ASP A 175 27.71 -23.24 2.76
C ASP A 175 26.39 -24.02 2.60
N ALA A 176 25.23 -23.32 2.57
CA ALA A 176 23.94 -23.99 2.41
C ALA A 176 23.70 -24.38 0.95
N ALA A 177 23.96 -25.66 0.63
CA ALA A 177 23.75 -26.25 -0.69
C ALA A 177 22.38 -25.86 -1.32
N PRO A 178 22.29 -25.73 -2.67
CA PRO A 178 21.07 -25.34 -3.34
C PRO A 178 19.90 -26.26 -2.98
N ARG A 179 18.97 -25.77 -2.15
CA ARG A 179 17.71 -26.49 -1.89
C ARG A 179 16.99 -26.74 -3.22
N ARG A 180 16.53 -27.97 -3.47
CA ARG A 180 15.65 -28.26 -4.61
C ARG A 180 14.39 -27.38 -4.49
N GLY A 181 14.17 -26.51 -5.48
CA GLY A 181 13.03 -25.59 -5.54
C GLY A 181 13.41 -24.18 -5.99
N ARG A 182 12.39 -23.33 -6.20
CA ARG A 182 12.58 -21.93 -6.57
C ARG A 182 13.20 -21.17 -5.39
N ARG A 183 14.40 -20.61 -5.61
CA ARG A 183 15.13 -19.82 -4.60
C ARG A 183 14.31 -18.62 -4.11
N ARG A 184 14.46 -18.28 -2.83
CA ARG A 184 13.86 -17.06 -2.24
C ARG A 184 14.66 -15.84 -2.68
N LEU A 185 13.97 -14.81 -3.19
CA LEU A 185 14.55 -13.53 -3.61
C LEU A 185 14.58 -12.47 -2.50
N TYR A 186 13.80 -12.68 -1.44
CA TYR A 186 13.59 -11.73 -0.35
C TYR A 186 13.74 -12.42 1.00
N CYS A 187 14.38 -11.74 1.95
CA CYS A 187 14.60 -12.28 3.30
C CYS A 187 13.28 -12.46 4.07
N SER A 188 12.23 -11.72 3.71
CA SER A 188 10.92 -11.78 4.35
C SER A 188 9.79 -11.40 3.39
N ASP A 189 8.55 -11.75 3.76
CA ASP A 189 7.35 -11.32 3.02
C ASP A 189 7.12 -9.81 3.10
N GLN A 190 7.73 -9.13 4.09
CA GLN A 190 7.70 -7.67 4.18
C GLN A 190 8.58 -7.05 3.09
N CYS A 191 9.83 -7.50 2.95
CA CYS A 191 10.72 -7.06 1.86
C CYS A 191 10.11 -7.35 0.47
N ARG A 192 9.39 -8.46 0.31
CA ARG A 192 8.63 -8.76 -0.91
C ARG A 192 7.52 -7.73 -1.16
N ARG A 193 6.72 -7.43 -0.14
CA ARG A 193 5.62 -6.45 -0.24
C ARG A 193 6.14 -5.05 -0.54
N ASP A 194 7.18 -4.62 0.14
CA ASP A 194 7.78 -3.29 -0.04
C ASP A 194 8.44 -3.13 -1.40
N ALA A 195 9.14 -4.17 -1.89
CA ALA A 195 9.65 -4.18 -3.25
C ALA A 195 8.53 -4.15 -4.31
N SER A 196 7.39 -4.79 -4.04
CA SER A 196 6.20 -4.71 -4.89
C SER A 196 5.56 -3.32 -4.86
N ALA A 197 5.44 -2.71 -3.67
CA ALA A 197 4.92 -1.37 -3.48
C ALA A 197 5.81 -0.33 -4.18
N ALA A 198 7.14 -0.45 -4.07
CA ALA A 198 8.10 0.40 -4.77
C ALA A 198 7.97 0.27 -6.29
N ARG A 199 7.81 -0.95 -6.84
CA ARG A 199 7.54 -1.16 -8.27
C ARG A 199 6.22 -0.55 -8.71
N ASN A 200 5.16 -0.70 -7.91
CA ASN A 200 3.85 -0.12 -8.22
C ASN A 200 3.88 1.41 -8.13
N ALA A 201 4.63 1.98 -7.18
CA ALA A 201 4.86 3.41 -7.08
C ALA A 201 5.66 3.92 -8.30
N ALA A 202 6.73 3.24 -8.68
CA ALA A 202 7.49 3.55 -9.88
C ALA A 202 6.64 3.43 -11.17
N GLN A 203 5.70 2.48 -11.25
CA GLN A 203 4.76 2.39 -12.37
C GLN A 203 3.72 3.52 -12.39
N ARG A 204 3.32 4.03 -11.21
CA ARG A 204 2.32 5.10 -11.08
C ARG A 204 2.91 6.50 -11.26
N TYR A 205 4.18 6.68 -10.89
CA TYR A 205 4.85 8.00 -10.84
C TYR A 205 6.13 8.09 -11.69
N GLY A 206 6.56 7.00 -12.33
CA GLY A 206 7.76 6.97 -13.16
C GLY A 206 7.54 7.64 -14.51
N ALA A 207 8.45 8.53 -14.88
CA ALA A 207 8.52 9.17 -16.19
C ALA A 207 8.43 8.14 -17.34
N PRO A 208 7.80 8.48 -18.47
CA PRO A 208 7.63 7.55 -19.57
C PRO A 208 8.99 7.10 -20.12
N ILE A 209 9.30 5.83 -19.92
CA ILE A 209 10.45 5.17 -20.56
C ILE A 209 10.22 5.24 -22.07
N ARG A 210 11.07 6.00 -22.78
CA ARG A 210 11.06 6.01 -24.24
C ARG A 210 11.56 4.67 -24.73
N VAL A 211 10.63 3.86 -25.25
CA VAL A 211 10.96 2.64 -25.99
C VAL A 211 11.54 3.07 -27.34
N ILE A 212 12.85 2.97 -27.49
CA ILE A 212 13.50 2.97 -28.81
C ILE A 212 13.28 1.57 -29.36
N GLN A 213 12.49 1.46 -30.43
CA GLN A 213 12.35 0.19 -31.13
C GLN A 213 13.70 -0.19 -31.74
N VAL A 214 14.32 -1.23 -31.21
CA VAL A 214 15.39 -1.94 -31.90
C VAL A 214 14.71 -2.89 -32.89
N PRO A 215 14.92 -2.75 -34.21
CA PRO A 215 14.32 -3.65 -35.18
C PRO A 215 14.90 -5.06 -34.98
N LYS A 216 14.09 -5.96 -34.41
CA LYS A 216 14.40 -7.40 -34.41
C LYS A 216 13.94 -7.95 -35.74
N ALA A 217 14.90 -8.31 -36.61
CA ALA A 217 14.64 -9.02 -37.84
C ALA A 217 13.92 -10.35 -37.53
N ALA A 218 12.62 -10.39 -37.79
CA ALA A 218 11.82 -11.60 -37.73
C ALA A 218 11.52 -12.03 -39.17
N ASN A 219 12.19 -13.09 -39.59
CA ASN A 219 11.84 -13.87 -40.77
C ASN A 219 10.43 -14.45 -40.56
N SER A 220 9.39 -13.78 -41.08
CA SER A 220 8.04 -14.32 -41.10
C SER A 220 7.87 -15.21 -42.34
N ARG A 221 7.99 -16.51 -42.11
CA ARG A 221 7.57 -17.55 -43.05
C ARG A 221 6.05 -17.46 -43.18
N LYS A 222 5.56 -16.97 -44.33
CA LYS A 222 4.14 -17.03 -44.72
C LYS A 222 3.66 -18.49 -44.64
N ARG A 223 2.52 -18.73 -44.00
CA ARG A 223 1.62 -19.85 -44.31
C ARG A 223 0.30 -19.29 -44.85
N PRO A 224 -0.36 -20.03 -45.77
CA PRO A 224 -1.32 -19.48 -46.71
C PRO A 224 -2.71 -19.32 -46.08
N ALA A 225 -3.49 -18.49 -46.76
CA ALA A 225 -4.91 -18.26 -46.52
C ALA A 225 -5.70 -19.57 -46.57
N GLU A 226 -6.45 -19.84 -45.51
CA GLU A 226 -7.57 -20.77 -45.57
C GLU A 226 -8.86 -19.97 -45.79
N THR A 227 -9.37 -20.21 -46.99
CA THR A 227 -10.73 -20.06 -47.51
C THR A 227 -11.83 -19.94 -46.47
N SER A 228 -12.58 -18.84 -46.60
CA SER A 228 -13.91 -18.66 -46.03
C SER A 228 -14.94 -19.51 -46.79
N GLU A 229 -15.82 -20.20 -46.06
CA GLU A 229 -17.14 -20.69 -46.51
C GLU A 229 -18.05 -20.88 -45.26
N PRO A 230 -19.39 -20.91 -45.38
CA PRO A 230 -20.26 -19.74 -45.34
C PRO A 230 -21.08 -19.66 -44.03
N HIS A 231 -21.49 -18.45 -43.65
CA HIS A 231 -22.40 -18.20 -42.54
C HIS A 231 -23.75 -18.94 -42.70
N GLN A 232 -24.03 -19.87 -41.79
CA GLN A 232 -25.39 -20.10 -41.33
C GLN A 232 -25.68 -19.10 -40.22
N THR A 233 -26.65 -18.22 -40.45
CA THR A 233 -27.15 -17.26 -39.46
C THR A 233 -28.00 -18.01 -38.43
N VAL A 234 -27.32 -18.63 -37.48
CA VAL A 234 -27.94 -19.11 -36.24
C VAL A 234 -28.21 -17.87 -35.38
N ALA A 235 -29.44 -17.74 -34.85
CA ALA A 235 -29.78 -16.64 -33.97
C ALA A 235 -28.79 -16.60 -32.80
N PRO A 236 -28.35 -15.42 -32.32
CA PRO A 236 -27.28 -15.30 -31.31
C PRO A 236 -27.49 -16.14 -30.04
N MET A 237 -28.74 -16.44 -29.71
CA MET A 237 -29.13 -17.28 -28.55
C MET A 237 -28.91 -18.78 -28.79
N ASP A 238 -29.17 -19.28 -30.01
CA ASP A 238 -29.02 -20.69 -30.37
C ASP A 238 -27.54 -21.09 -30.54
N ALA A 239 -26.71 -20.14 -30.96
CA ALA A 239 -25.26 -20.31 -31.01
C ALA A 239 -24.63 -20.39 -29.61
N ALA A 240 -25.15 -19.60 -28.66
CA ALA A 240 -24.69 -19.66 -27.26
C ALA A 240 -25.07 -20.99 -26.59
N ALA A 241 -26.28 -21.51 -26.85
CA ALA A 241 -26.70 -22.82 -26.37
C ALA A 241 -25.82 -23.94 -26.93
N SER A 242 -25.55 -23.92 -28.24
CA SER A 242 -24.70 -24.92 -28.89
C SER A 242 -23.26 -24.95 -28.35
N VAL A 243 -22.70 -23.78 -27.99
CA VAL A 243 -21.36 -23.69 -27.38
C VAL A 243 -21.35 -24.18 -25.93
N LEU A 244 -22.48 -24.13 -25.22
CA LEU A 244 -22.58 -24.68 -23.86
C LEU A 244 -22.69 -26.22 -23.88
N ASP A 245 -23.27 -26.79 -24.94
CA ASP A 245 -23.42 -28.24 -25.10
C ASP A 245 -22.14 -28.92 -25.65
N ASP A 246 -21.30 -28.19 -26.38
CA ASP A 246 -19.99 -28.67 -26.85
C ASP A 246 -18.85 -28.24 -25.90
N GLY A 247 -18.34 -29.20 -25.12
CA GLY A 247 -17.28 -28.97 -24.15
C GLY A 247 -15.95 -28.51 -24.74
N GLU A 248 -15.62 -28.89 -25.98
CA GLU A 248 -14.39 -28.42 -26.65
C GLU A 248 -14.54 -26.96 -27.12
N ALA A 249 -15.70 -26.63 -27.67
CA ALA A 249 -16.04 -25.26 -28.06
C ALA A 249 -16.05 -24.32 -26.85
N LEU A 250 -16.63 -24.76 -25.72
CA LEU A 250 -16.65 -23.99 -24.47
C LEU A 250 -15.24 -23.74 -23.92
N CYS A 251 -14.40 -24.79 -23.88
CA CYS A 251 -13.00 -24.67 -23.48
C CYS A 251 -12.23 -23.67 -24.37
N GLY A 252 -12.43 -23.75 -25.68
CA GLY A 252 -11.83 -22.84 -26.65
C GLY A 252 -12.26 -21.39 -26.44
N LEU A 253 -13.55 -21.16 -26.15
CA LEU A 253 -14.08 -19.83 -25.85
C LEU A 253 -13.50 -19.26 -24.56
N LEU A 254 -13.46 -20.05 -23.48
CA LEU A 254 -12.86 -19.63 -22.20
C LEU A 254 -11.37 -19.32 -22.35
N ALA A 255 -10.62 -20.10 -23.14
CA ALA A 255 -9.22 -19.84 -23.43
C ALA A 255 -9.02 -18.51 -24.18
N ARG A 256 -9.89 -18.19 -25.15
CA ARG A 256 -9.86 -16.91 -25.86
C ARG A 256 -10.22 -15.73 -24.96
N VAL A 257 -11.23 -15.87 -24.10
CA VAL A 257 -11.59 -14.85 -23.11
C VAL A 257 -10.42 -14.61 -22.14
N ALA A 258 -9.75 -15.67 -21.69
CA ALA A 258 -8.56 -15.56 -20.85
C ALA A 258 -7.39 -14.85 -21.55
N GLU A 259 -7.21 -15.09 -22.86
CA GLU A 259 -6.19 -14.38 -23.65
C GLU A 259 -6.52 -12.88 -23.80
N GLN A 260 -7.77 -12.53 -24.10
CA GLN A 260 -8.20 -11.13 -24.16
C GLN A 260 -8.09 -10.43 -22.79
N ALA A 261 -8.32 -11.15 -21.68
CA ALA A 261 -8.09 -10.65 -20.34
C ALA A 261 -6.61 -10.32 -20.09
N ARG A 262 -5.68 -11.19 -20.52
CA ARG A 262 -4.23 -10.95 -20.44
C ARG A 262 -3.82 -9.72 -21.25
N LEU A 263 -4.44 -9.52 -22.40
CA LEU A 263 -4.22 -8.36 -23.27
C LEU A 263 -4.96 -7.09 -22.82
N LYS A 264 -5.77 -7.15 -21.75
CA LYS A 264 -6.59 -6.04 -21.21
C LYS A 264 -7.59 -5.45 -22.23
N ASN A 265 -8.06 -6.27 -23.16
CA ASN A 265 -8.98 -5.88 -24.22
C ASN A 265 -10.45 -6.23 -23.93
N LEU A 266 -10.76 -6.71 -22.72
CA LEU A 266 -12.13 -7.01 -22.31
C LEU A 266 -12.85 -5.73 -21.85
N ASP A 267 -14.09 -5.59 -22.28
CA ASP A 267 -15.00 -4.58 -21.75
C ASP A 267 -15.38 -4.87 -20.28
N ARG A 268 -15.86 -3.85 -19.59
CA ARG A 268 -16.15 -3.91 -18.14
C ARG A 268 -17.24 -4.93 -17.79
N ALA A 269 -18.24 -5.13 -18.67
CA ALA A 269 -19.32 -6.07 -18.40
C ALA A 269 -18.81 -7.51 -18.50
N THR A 270 -18.09 -7.85 -19.57
CA THR A 270 -17.50 -9.19 -19.75
C THR A 270 -16.50 -9.54 -18.64
N LEU A 271 -15.69 -8.56 -18.21
CA LEU A 271 -14.76 -8.75 -17.09
C LEU A 271 -15.46 -9.04 -15.76
N THR A 272 -16.61 -8.42 -15.52
CA THR A 272 -17.41 -8.64 -14.30
C THR A 272 -18.04 -10.03 -14.32
N ALA A 273 -18.64 -10.42 -15.43
CA ALA A 273 -19.19 -11.77 -15.61
C ALA A 273 -18.12 -12.87 -15.46
N ALA A 274 -16.92 -12.67 -16.00
CA ALA A 274 -15.81 -13.61 -15.85
C ALA A 274 -15.37 -13.79 -14.38
N ARG A 275 -15.45 -12.73 -13.57
CA ARG A 275 -15.15 -12.79 -12.13
C ARG A 275 -16.23 -13.54 -11.36
N GLU A 276 -17.49 -13.31 -11.68
CA GLU A 276 -18.61 -14.05 -11.09
C GLU A 276 -18.50 -15.55 -11.40
N LEU A 277 -18.18 -15.90 -12.66
CA LEU A 277 -17.90 -17.29 -13.04
C LEU A 277 -16.72 -17.87 -12.25
N SER A 278 -15.60 -17.16 -12.15
CA SER A 278 -14.45 -17.62 -11.36
C SER A 278 -14.78 -17.81 -9.88
N ASN A 279 -15.64 -16.96 -9.31
CA ASN A 279 -16.07 -17.06 -7.92
C ASN A 279 -17.04 -18.23 -7.72
N ALA A 280 -17.93 -18.49 -8.68
CA ALA A 280 -18.81 -19.65 -8.64
C ALA A 280 -18.03 -20.97 -8.71
N VAL A 281 -16.98 -21.04 -9.55
CA VAL A 281 -16.11 -22.23 -9.67
C VAL A 281 -15.15 -22.36 -8.48
N HIS A 282 -14.77 -21.25 -7.85
CA HIS A 282 -13.85 -21.22 -6.70
C HIS A 282 -14.42 -20.37 -5.56
N PRO A 283 -15.43 -20.88 -4.81
CA PRO A 283 -16.18 -20.11 -3.81
C PRO A 283 -15.37 -19.61 -2.61
N HIS A 284 -14.09 -19.99 -2.49
CA HIS A 284 -13.21 -19.62 -1.37
C HIS A 284 -11.88 -18.99 -1.81
N ARG A 285 -11.84 -18.35 -2.98
CA ARG A 285 -10.74 -17.44 -3.28
C ARG A 285 -11.04 -16.09 -2.65
N ASP A 286 -10.52 -15.88 -1.44
CA ASP A 286 -10.39 -14.55 -0.85
C ASP A 286 -9.26 -13.81 -1.60
N TRP A 287 -9.60 -12.75 -2.34
CA TRP A 287 -8.66 -11.80 -2.93
C TRP A 287 -8.87 -10.41 -2.33
#